data_AF-A0A7V4UQB6-F1
#
_entry.id   AF-A0A7V4UQB6-F1
#
_cell.length_a   1.000
_cell.length_b   1.000
_cell.length_c   1.000
_cell.angle_alpha   90.00
_cell.angle_beta   90.00
_cell.angle_gamma   90.00
#
_symmetry.space_group_name_H-M   'P 1'
#
loop_
_entity.id
_entity.type
_entity.pdbx_description
1 polymer ?
#
loop_
_entity_poly.entity_id
_entity_poly.type
_entity_poly.pdbx_seq_one_letter_code
_entity_poly.pdbx_strand_id
1 'polypeptide(L)'
;MSETIAQSKLQDGTLIRHKVAGYEGRIDGFTQIKTCFTAGGVPLDKSHTKHILQYRVAVEGESMRRIAPAEDLEILEGVVEVVCPSCGCSFKSKPGAAGKPAGRCGCGGWICPSCLDCRDASQQAGCVKQGKRLARKIALQKKARGG
;
A
#
# COMPACT_ATOMS: atom_id res chain seq x y z
N MET A 1 -21.41 -27.11 0.74
CA MET A 1 -20.05 -26.69 0.39
C MET A 1 -20.02 -25.18 0.55
N SER A 2 -19.49 -24.67 1.66
CA SER A 2 -19.47 -23.23 1.95
C SER A 2 -18.16 -22.69 1.42
N GLU A 3 -18.23 -21.96 0.31
CA GLU A 3 -17.08 -21.30 -0.28
C GLU A 3 -16.45 -20.37 0.75
N THR A 4 -15.26 -20.77 1.17
CA THR A 4 -14.32 -19.98 1.94
C THR A 4 -14.05 -18.70 1.15
N ILE A 5 -14.80 -17.63 1.42
CA ILE A 5 -14.41 -16.29 0.99
C ILE A 5 -13.15 -15.98 1.77
N ALA A 6 -12.01 -16.35 1.19
CA ALA A 6 -10.70 -15.94 1.64
C ALA A 6 -10.73 -14.41 1.71
N GLN A 7 -10.94 -13.88 2.92
CA GLN A 7 -10.90 -12.45 3.20
C GLN A 7 -9.55 -11.96 2.68
N SER A 8 -9.58 -11.38 1.48
CA SER A 8 -8.40 -10.95 0.77
C SER A 8 -7.90 -9.75 1.54
N LYS A 9 -6.97 -10.00 2.45
CA LYS A 9 -6.44 -8.99 3.37
C LYS A 9 -5.95 -7.81 2.55
N LEU A 10 -6.63 -6.67 2.70
CA LEU A 10 -6.30 -5.47 1.95
C LEU A 10 -4.87 -5.08 2.31
N GLN A 11 -4.08 -4.76 1.28
CA GLN A 11 -2.65 -4.52 1.45
C GLN A 11 -2.41 -3.06 1.85
N ASP A 12 -1.35 -2.82 2.63
CA ASP A 12 -0.95 -1.47 2.99
C ASP A 12 -0.60 -0.64 1.75
N GLY A 13 -1.13 0.58 1.69
CA GLY A 13 -0.99 1.49 0.55
C GLY A 13 -2.13 1.39 -0.47
N THR A 14 -3.05 0.44 -0.32
CA THR A 14 -4.29 0.36 -1.12
C THR A 14 -5.10 1.65 -0.95
N LEU A 15 -5.49 2.28 -2.05
CA LEU A 15 -6.38 3.44 -2.06
C LEU A 15 -7.82 2.95 -1.94
N ILE A 16 -8.53 3.48 -0.95
CA ILE A 16 -9.91 3.13 -0.67
C ILE A 16 -10.79 4.37 -0.57
N ARG A 17 -12.09 4.18 -0.75
CA ARG A 17 -13.15 5.13 -0.40
C ARG A 17 -14.10 4.49 0.60
N HIS A 18 -14.49 5.22 1.63
CA HIS A 18 -15.51 4.72 2.55
C HIS A 18 -16.89 4.89 1.92
N LYS A 19 -17.68 3.82 1.84
CA LYS A 19 -18.97 3.78 1.11
C LYS A 19 -20.00 4.77 1.66
N VAL A 20 -20.08 4.91 2.99
CA VAL A 20 -21.05 5.79 3.66
C VAL A 20 -20.50 7.18 3.93
N ALA A 21 -19.37 7.27 4.65
CA ALA A 21 -18.76 8.55 5.03
C ALA A 21 -18.07 9.29 3.87
N GLY A 22 -17.87 8.64 2.72
CA GLY A 22 -17.37 9.26 1.49
C GLY A 22 -15.89 9.67 1.50
N TYR A 23 -15.16 9.50 2.60
CA TYR A 23 -13.74 9.88 2.65
C TYR A 23 -12.87 8.93 1.83
N GLU A 24 -11.82 9.48 1.24
CA GLU A 24 -10.79 8.72 0.51
C GLU A 24 -9.50 8.69 1.32
N GLY A 25 -8.84 7.53 1.32
CA GLY A 25 -7.61 7.38 2.08
C GLY A 25 -6.89 6.09 1.75
N ARG A 26 -5.75 5.87 2.42
CA ARG A 26 -4.90 4.70 2.19
C ARG A 26 -4.79 3.84 3.42
N ILE A 27 -4.73 2.55 3.20
CA ILE A 27 -4.54 1.58 4.28
C ILE A 27 -3.11 1.72 4.85
N ASP A 28 -3.02 2.05 6.13
CA ASP A 28 -1.80 2.17 6.94
C ASP A 28 -1.67 0.98 7.91
N GLY A 29 -2.30 -0.15 7.57
CA GLY A 29 -2.34 -1.37 8.36
C GLY A 29 -3.74 -1.80 8.75
N PHE A 30 -3.80 -2.87 9.53
CA PHE A 30 -5.03 -3.43 10.05
C PHE A 30 -4.84 -3.79 11.54
N THR A 31 -5.92 -3.73 12.29
CA THR A 31 -6.01 -4.20 13.67
C THR A 31 -6.93 -5.38 13.74
N GLN A 32 -6.49 -6.40 14.48
CA GLN A 32 -7.31 -7.56 14.76
C GLN A 32 -8.08 -7.32 16.06
N ILE A 33 -9.42 -7.37 16.02
CA ILE A 33 -10.19 -7.44 17.26
C ILE A 33 -10.06 -8.87 17.78
N LYS A 34 -9.21 -9.06 18.78
CA LYS A 34 -9.30 -10.25 19.63
C LYS A 34 -10.49 -10.04 20.56
N THR A 35 -11.49 -10.89 20.45
CA THR A 35 -12.62 -10.92 21.39
C THR A 35 -12.09 -11.27 22.79
N CYS A 36 -11.83 -10.26 23.62
CA CYS A 36 -11.46 -10.42 25.02
C CYS A 36 -12.72 -10.62 25.90
N PHE A 37 -13.63 -11.51 25.49
CA PHE A 37 -14.85 -11.77 26.25
C PHE A 37 -14.61 -12.91 27.25
N THR A 38 -14.14 -12.54 28.44
CA THR A 38 -14.39 -13.34 29.65
C THR A 38 -15.41 -12.58 30.51
N ALA A 39 -16.65 -13.05 30.52
CA ALA A 39 -17.57 -12.73 31.61
C ALA A 39 -17.44 -13.88 32.63
N GLY A 40 -16.87 -13.60 33.81
CA GLY A 40 -16.75 -14.60 34.88
C GLY A 40 -15.76 -15.76 34.63
N GLY A 41 -14.79 -15.62 33.71
CA GLY A 41 -13.75 -16.64 33.48
C GLY A 41 -14.13 -17.76 32.51
N VAL A 42 -15.30 -17.71 31.87
CA VAL A 42 -15.72 -18.69 30.85
C VAL A 42 -15.67 -18.04 29.45
N PRO A 43 -15.09 -18.71 28.44
CA PRO A 43 -15.13 -18.24 27.05
C PRO A 43 -16.59 -18.16 26.57
N LEU A 44 -17.01 -16.99 26.07
CA LEU A 44 -18.33 -16.83 25.46
C LEU A 44 -18.39 -17.57 24.11
N ASP A 45 -19.21 -18.63 24.04
CA ASP A 45 -19.38 -19.55 22.89
C ASP A 45 -20.02 -18.94 21.63
N LYS A 46 -20.12 -17.61 21.56
CA LYS A 46 -20.78 -16.92 20.45
C LYS A 46 -19.75 -16.19 19.61
N SER A 47 -19.18 -16.92 18.66
CA SER A 47 -18.50 -16.38 17.48
C SER A 47 -19.50 -15.63 16.60
N HIS A 48 -19.91 -14.44 17.05
CA HIS A 48 -20.58 -13.51 16.16
C HIS A 48 -19.60 -13.12 15.06
N THR A 49 -20.03 -13.39 13.83
CA THR A 49 -19.44 -13.18 12.51
C THR A 49 -19.09 -11.72 12.18
N LYS A 50 -18.75 -10.89 13.16
CA LYS A 50 -18.22 -9.54 12.93
C LYS A 50 -16.74 -9.67 12.58
N HIS A 51 -16.40 -9.18 11.39
CA HIS A 51 -15.08 -9.29 10.80
C HIS A 51 -13.96 -8.96 11.79
N ILE A 52 -13.05 -9.90 11.93
CA ILE A 52 -11.94 -9.87 12.88
C ILE A 52 -10.92 -8.75 12.54
N LEU A 53 -10.98 -8.19 11.34
CA LEU A 53 -10.01 -7.22 10.81
C LEU A 53 -10.66 -5.85 10.56
N GLN A 54 -10.17 -4.83 11.29
CA GLN A 54 -10.45 -3.42 11.02
C GLN A 54 -9.23 -2.78 10.37
N TYR A 55 -9.43 -1.94 9.35
CA TYR A 55 -8.34 -1.28 8.63
C TYR A 55 -8.12 0.14 9.15
N ARG A 56 -6.86 0.50 9.35
CA ARG A 56 -6.44 1.86 9.67
C ARG A 56 -6.25 2.60 8.35
N VAL A 57 -6.98 3.69 8.17
CA VAL A 57 -6.96 4.48 6.94
C VAL A 57 -6.37 5.85 7.25
N ALA A 58 -5.29 6.19 6.55
CA ALA A 58 -4.73 7.53 6.51
C ALA A 58 -5.46 8.35 5.43
N VAL A 59 -6.13 9.41 5.85
CA VAL A 59 -6.83 10.36 4.98
C VAL A 59 -5.94 11.59 4.80
N GLU A 60 -5.81 12.09 3.57
CA GLU A 60 -5.01 13.27 3.29
C GLU A 60 -5.61 14.51 3.98
N GLY A 61 -4.79 15.27 4.70
CA GLY A 61 -5.24 16.43 5.48
C GLY A 61 -5.74 16.11 6.89
N GLU A 62 -5.92 14.83 7.25
CA GLU A 62 -6.26 14.43 8.64
C GLU A 62 -5.01 14.00 9.41
N SER A 63 -4.89 14.46 10.66
CA SER A 63 -3.82 14.01 11.57
C SER A 63 -4.11 12.64 12.18
N MET A 64 -5.39 12.29 12.30
CA MET A 64 -5.86 11.05 12.91
C MET A 64 -6.21 10.02 11.85
N ARG A 65 -5.92 8.75 12.14
CA ARG A 65 -6.33 7.64 11.28
C ARG A 65 -7.79 7.31 11.51
N ARG A 66 -8.53 7.05 10.43
CA ARG A 66 -9.86 6.45 10.49
C ARG A 66 -9.73 4.94 10.65
N ILE A 67 -10.70 4.32 11.31
CA ILE A 67 -10.77 2.86 11.45
C ILE A 67 -12.10 2.42 10.86
N ALA A 68 -12.04 1.52 9.87
CA ALA A 68 -13.22 1.00 9.22
C ALA A 68 -13.08 -0.51 8.92
N PRO A 69 -14.16 -1.30 9.02
CA PRO A 69 -14.15 -2.69 8.60
C PRO A 69 -14.02 -2.79 7.07
N ALA A 70 -13.64 -3.97 6.57
CA ALA A 70 -13.44 -4.20 5.14
C ALA A 70 -14.69 -3.89 4.30
N GLU A 71 -15.87 -4.19 4.83
CA GLU A 71 -17.15 -4.12 4.12
C GLU A 71 -17.54 -2.68 3.78
N ASP A 72 -17.11 -1.73 4.60
CA ASP A 72 -17.39 -0.30 4.45
C ASP A 72 -16.42 0.38 3.48
N LEU A 73 -15.39 -0.34 3.02
CA LEU A 73 -14.35 0.17 2.14
C LEU A 73 -14.57 -0.31 0.71
N GLU A 74 -14.50 0.62 -0.22
CA GLU A 74 -14.44 0.39 -1.66
C GLU A 74 -13.00 0.58 -2.14
N ILE A 75 -12.45 -0.38 -2.88
CA ILE A 75 -11.07 -0.30 -3.39
C ILE A 75 -11.07 0.53 -4.66
N LEU A 76 -10.38 1.68 -4.64
CA LEU A 76 -10.20 2.51 -5.82
C LEU A 76 -8.94 2.11 -6.60
N GLU A 77 -7.83 1.83 -5.90
CA GLU A 77 -6.58 1.40 -6.54
C GLU A 77 -5.80 0.43 -5.63
N GLY A 78 -5.63 -0.81 -6.11
CA GLY A 78 -4.92 -1.87 -5.41
C GLY A 78 -3.40 -1.72 -5.44
N VAL A 79 -2.71 -2.41 -4.53
CA VAL A 79 -1.27 -2.68 -4.64
C VAL A 79 -1.08 -3.67 -5.80
N VAL A 80 -0.38 -3.24 -6.85
CA VAL A 80 -0.14 -4.05 -8.06
C VAL A 80 1.31 -4.52 -8.08
N GLU A 81 1.54 -5.77 -8.46
CA GLU A 81 2.90 -6.24 -8.74
C GLU A 81 3.35 -5.71 -10.10
N VAL A 82 4.46 -4.96 -10.10
CA VAL A 82 5.03 -4.35 -11.29
C VAL A 82 6.40 -4.92 -11.52
N VAL A 83 6.66 -5.40 -12.73
CA VAL A 83 8.00 -5.79 -13.18
C VAL A 83 8.65 -4.59 -13.84
N CYS A 84 9.83 -4.20 -13.35
CA CYS A 84 10.58 -3.12 -13.97
C CYS A 84 11.11 -3.55 -15.34
N PRO A 85 10.78 -2.86 -16.45
CA PRO A 85 11.28 -3.22 -17.77
C PRO A 85 12.79 -2.95 -17.94
N SER A 86 13.38 -2.10 -17.09
CA SER A 86 14.81 -1.78 -17.18
C SER A 86 15.71 -2.79 -16.47
N CYS A 87 15.33 -3.25 -15.27
CA CYS A 87 16.16 -4.15 -14.47
C CYS A 87 15.53 -5.53 -14.19
N GLY A 88 14.32 -5.78 -14.68
CA GLY A 88 13.60 -7.04 -14.47
C GLY A 88 13.10 -7.29 -13.05
N CYS A 89 13.40 -6.42 -12.07
CA CYS A 89 12.97 -6.63 -10.69
C CYS A 89 11.45 -6.46 -10.58
N SER A 90 10.78 -7.45 -9.97
CA SER A 90 9.40 -7.30 -9.51
C SER A 90 9.35 -6.50 -8.20
N PHE A 91 8.35 -5.64 -8.08
CA PHE A 91 8.07 -4.91 -6.84
C PHE A 91 6.59 -4.65 -6.68
N LYS A 92 6.13 -4.61 -5.42
CA LYS A 92 4.77 -4.22 -5.08
C LYS A 92 4.66 -2.70 -5.15
N SER A 93 3.86 -2.21 -6.08
CA SER A 93 3.66 -0.79 -6.26
C SER A 93 2.61 -0.27 -5.28
N LYS A 94 2.87 0.91 -4.72
CA LYS A 94 1.93 1.68 -3.89
C LYS A 94 1.52 2.91 -4.69
N PRO A 95 0.42 2.86 -5.46
CA PRO A 95 0.11 3.87 -6.47
C PRO A 95 0.17 5.33 -6.04
N GLY A 96 -0.24 5.68 -4.81
CA GLY A 96 -0.14 7.06 -4.31
C GLY A 96 1.02 7.35 -3.38
N ALA A 97 2.07 6.54 -3.39
CA ALA A 97 3.36 6.97 -2.86
C ALA A 97 4.05 7.89 -3.89
N ALA A 98 3.42 9.04 -4.20
CA ALA A 98 3.88 9.94 -5.24
C ALA A 98 5.34 10.37 -5.02
N GLY A 99 6.18 10.21 -6.03
CA GLY A 99 7.59 10.58 -5.99
C GLY A 99 8.47 9.71 -5.08
N LYS A 100 7.95 8.60 -4.52
CA LYS A 100 8.73 7.66 -3.70
C LYS A 100 9.05 6.37 -4.48
N PRO A 101 10.15 5.66 -4.12
CA PRO A 101 10.41 4.32 -4.63
C PRO A 101 9.20 3.40 -4.47
N ALA A 102 8.95 2.54 -5.46
CA ALA A 102 7.75 1.71 -5.57
C ALA A 102 6.41 2.46 -5.67
N GLY A 103 6.42 3.78 -5.86
CA GLY A 103 5.22 4.58 -6.11
C GLY A 103 5.15 5.11 -7.54
N ARG A 104 4.17 6.00 -7.79
CA ARG A 104 4.06 6.72 -9.06
C ARG A 104 4.91 7.99 -9.05
N CYS A 105 5.50 8.32 -10.19
CA CYS A 105 6.09 9.62 -10.45
C CYS A 105 4.99 10.63 -10.81
N GLY A 106 5.29 11.94 -10.73
CA GLY A 106 4.37 12.98 -11.19
C GLY A 106 4.03 12.91 -12.68
N CYS A 107 4.80 12.14 -13.48
CA CYS A 107 4.48 11.82 -14.87
C CYS A 107 3.60 10.56 -15.03
N GLY A 108 3.07 9.98 -13.94
CA GLY A 108 2.21 8.79 -13.97
C GLY A 108 2.94 7.44 -13.98
N GLY A 109 4.24 7.42 -14.34
CA GLY A 109 5.04 6.19 -14.41
C GLY A 109 5.46 5.60 -13.05
N TRP A 110 5.71 4.31 -13.00
CA TRP A 110 6.19 3.60 -11.81
C TRP A 110 7.67 3.87 -11.54
N ILE A 111 8.04 4.12 -10.29
CA ILE A 111 9.42 4.33 -9.87
C ILE A 111 9.98 3.00 -9.33
N CYS A 112 10.88 2.36 -10.08
CA CYS A 112 11.51 1.13 -9.63
C CYS A 112 12.35 1.37 -8.36
N PRO A 113 12.18 0.62 -7.26
CA PRO A 113 12.98 0.81 -6.07
C PRO A 113 14.45 0.39 -6.26
N SER A 114 14.73 -0.55 -7.17
CA SER A 114 16.07 -1.08 -7.41
C SER A 114 16.92 -0.11 -8.25
N CYS A 115 16.48 0.18 -9.47
CA CYS A 115 17.23 1.02 -10.42
C CYS A 115 16.79 2.49 -10.44
N LEU A 116 15.71 2.85 -9.74
CA LEU A 116 15.10 4.19 -9.78
C LEU A 116 14.64 4.62 -11.19
N ASP A 117 14.54 3.70 -12.15
CA ASP A 117 13.97 4.02 -13.45
C ASP A 117 12.48 4.35 -13.30
N CYS A 118 12.00 5.24 -14.17
CA CYS A 118 10.63 5.71 -14.17
C CYS A 118 10.02 5.50 -15.55
N ARG A 119 9.08 4.56 -15.64
CA ARG A 119 8.33 4.28 -16.87
C ARG A 119 6.88 3.97 -16.55
N ASP A 120 5.99 4.41 -17.43
CA ASP A 120 4.61 3.95 -17.46
C ASP A 120 4.45 2.85 -18.53
N ALA A 121 3.23 2.35 -18.70
CA ALA A 121 2.91 1.37 -19.75
C ALA A 121 3.10 1.93 -21.19
N SER A 122 3.16 3.26 -21.33
CA SER A 122 3.29 4.02 -22.59
C SER A 122 4.74 4.23 -23.04
N GLN A 123 5.74 3.72 -22.31
CA GLN A 123 7.17 3.76 -22.68
C GLN A 123 7.77 5.17 -22.90
N GLN A 124 7.19 6.23 -22.33
CA GLN A 124 7.79 7.57 -22.47
C GLN A 124 9.11 7.72 -21.70
N ALA A 125 10.00 8.54 -22.26
CA ALA A 125 11.38 8.74 -21.84
C ALA A 125 11.51 9.07 -20.35
N GLY A 126 12.51 8.46 -19.70
CA GLY A 126 12.70 8.48 -18.25
C GLY A 126 12.69 9.89 -17.65
N CYS A 127 12.05 10.02 -16.49
CA CYS A 127 11.88 11.31 -15.83
C CYS A 127 13.24 11.86 -15.31
N VAL A 128 13.61 13.10 -15.70
CA VAL A 128 14.87 13.77 -15.33
C VAL A 128 15.11 13.78 -13.82
N LYS A 129 14.06 13.92 -13.01
CA LYS A 129 14.14 13.90 -11.54
C LYS A 129 14.66 12.56 -11.00
N GLN A 130 14.29 11.45 -11.64
CA GLN A 130 14.73 10.12 -11.22
C GLN A 130 16.12 9.80 -11.74
N GLY A 131 16.48 10.25 -12.96
CA GLY A 131 17.86 10.20 -13.44
C GLY A 131 18.85 10.90 -12.50
N LYS A 132 18.50 12.09 -12.00
CA LYS A 132 19.30 12.78 -10.97
C LYS A 132 19.44 11.99 -9.67
N ARG A 133 18.39 11.28 -9.23
CA ARG A 133 18.43 10.42 -8.03
C ARG A 133 19.32 9.20 -8.23
N LEU A 134 19.27 8.56 -9.39
CA LEU A 134 20.15 7.45 -9.74
C LEU A 134 21.63 7.89 -9.75
N ALA A 135 21.95 9.02 -10.38
CA ALA A 135 23.30 9.56 -10.40
C ALA A 135 23.85 9.81 -8.98
N ARG A 136 23.02 10.37 -8.08
CA ARG A 136 23.37 10.54 -6.66
C ARG A 136 23.61 9.20 -5.95
N LYS A 137 22.76 8.20 -6.18
CA LYS A 137 22.92 6.85 -5.60
C LYS A 137 24.25 6.22 -6.03
N ILE A 138 24.59 6.30 -7.32
CA ILE A 138 25.86 5.78 -7.85
C ILE A 138 27.05 6.53 -7.24
N ALA A 139 26.98 7.87 -7.14
CA ALA A 139 28.05 8.67 -6.55
C ALA A 139 28.30 8.32 -5.07
N LEU A 140 27.24 8.09 -4.29
CA LEU A 140 27.35 7.64 -2.90
C LEU A 140 27.97 6.25 -2.78
N GLN A 141 27.58 5.31 -3.65
CA GLN A 141 28.16 3.96 -3.67
C GLN A 141 29.64 3.96 -4.02
N LYS A 142 30.07 4.80 -4.97
CA LYS A 142 31.48 4.96 -5.32
C LYS A 142 32.30 5.50 -4.15
N LYS A 143 31.77 6.50 -3.42
CA LYS A 143 32.42 7.01 -2.21
C LYS A 143 32.56 5.95 -1.12
N ALA A 144 31.52 5.12 -0.92
CA ALA A 144 31.52 4.08 0.11
C ALA A 144 32.44 2.88 -0.21
N ARG A 145 32.85 2.68 -1.47
CA ARG A 145 33.78 1.61 -1.88
C ARG A 145 35.23 2.07 -2.03
N GLY A 146 35.48 3.38 -2.03
CA GLY A 146 36.80 3.98 -2.24
C GLY A 146 37.42 4.59 -0.98
N GLY A 147 36.80 4.40 0.18
CA GLY A 147 37.35 4.71 1.51
C GLY A 147 37.41 3.44 2.33
#